data_AF-H1KQ75-F1
#
_entry.id   AF-H1KQ75-F1
#
_cell.length_a   1.000
_cell.length_b   1.000
_cell.length_c   1.000
_cell.angle_alpha   90.00
_cell.angle_beta   90.00
_cell.angle_gamma   90.00
#
_symmetry.space_group_name_H-M   'P 1'
#
loop_
_entity.id
_entity.type
_entity.pdbx_description
1 polymer ?
#
loop_
_entity_poly.entity_id
_entity_poly.type
_entity_poly.pdbx_seq_one_letter_code
_entity_poly.pdbx_strand_id
1 'polypeptide(L)'
;MAHDTDHPPRNRLPTERHFLDMEVEHLSGVEHFDPNTQIMALATQPDFVAAWKPVEGTKSVISGRPAIVYRTADLEIPLTVDEYAGLVGCELEPEEFRTLLETYGTFHEIHDDFYCPVSGEAFQPKDLRSRVRVAAAALATGVQGNPAGPKA
;
A
#
# COMPACT_ATOMS: atom_id res chain seq x y z
N MET A 1 6.98 -18.80 -19.70
CA MET A 1 6.32 -17.59 -19.19
C MET A 1 5.74 -18.01 -17.85
N ALA A 2 6.15 -17.36 -16.76
CA ALA A 2 5.55 -17.64 -15.47
C ALA A 2 4.16 -17.00 -15.49
N HIS A 3 3.11 -17.79 -15.33
CA HIS A 3 1.73 -17.32 -15.31
C HIS A 3 1.30 -17.16 -13.84
N ASP A 4 0.26 -16.38 -13.56
CA ASP A 4 -0.37 -16.29 -12.23
C ASP A 4 -0.60 -17.67 -11.57
N THR A 5 -0.77 -18.73 -12.38
CA THR A 5 -0.89 -20.13 -11.93
C THR A 5 0.33 -20.68 -11.19
N ASP A 6 1.52 -20.10 -11.38
CA ASP A 6 2.76 -20.54 -10.74
C ASP A 6 2.90 -19.99 -9.31
N HIS A 7 2.10 -18.97 -8.95
CA HIS A 7 2.14 -18.31 -7.64
C HIS A 7 0.74 -18.25 -7.00
N PRO A 8 0.16 -19.41 -6.64
CA PRO A 8 -1.20 -19.44 -6.10
C PRO A 8 -1.30 -18.65 -4.78
N PRO A 9 -2.49 -18.12 -4.45
CA PRO A 9 -2.79 -17.47 -3.17
C PRO A 9 -2.25 -18.22 -1.94
N ARG A 10 -1.60 -17.49 -1.02
CA ARG A 10 -1.03 -18.01 0.24
C ARG A 10 -1.38 -17.13 1.43
N ASN A 11 -1.23 -17.68 2.64
CA ASN A 11 -1.41 -16.97 3.92
C ASN A 11 -2.76 -16.24 4.01
N ARG A 12 -3.81 -16.88 3.49
CA ARG A 12 -5.17 -16.33 3.50
C ARG A 12 -5.82 -16.49 4.86
N LEU A 13 -6.48 -15.43 5.32
CA LEU A 13 -7.28 -15.44 6.54
C LEU A 13 -8.72 -15.84 6.20
N PRO A 14 -9.36 -16.72 6.99
CA PRO A 14 -10.79 -16.97 6.85
C PRO A 14 -11.56 -15.72 7.22
N THR A 15 -12.41 -15.26 6.31
CA THR A 15 -13.02 -13.93 6.34
C THR A 15 -14.42 -13.95 5.75
N GLU A 16 -15.29 -13.08 6.25
CA GLU A 16 -16.63 -12.82 5.69
C GLU A 16 -16.66 -11.50 4.89
N ARG A 17 -15.52 -10.83 4.72
CA ARG A 17 -15.44 -9.51 4.07
C ARG A 17 -15.63 -9.62 2.55
N HIS A 18 -16.18 -8.56 1.99
CA HIS A 18 -16.33 -8.43 0.55
C HIS A 18 -14.95 -8.25 -0.11
N PHE A 19 -14.73 -8.82 -1.30
CA PHE A 19 -13.42 -8.84 -1.98
C PHE A 19 -12.86 -7.45 -2.34
N LEU A 20 -13.68 -6.41 -2.30
CA LEU A 20 -13.29 -5.00 -2.53
C LEU A 20 -13.18 -4.18 -1.24
N ASP A 21 -13.50 -4.76 -0.09
CA ASP A 21 -13.40 -4.07 1.18
C ASP A 21 -11.95 -4.08 1.66
N MET A 22 -11.42 -2.89 1.87
CA MET A 22 -10.03 -2.65 2.21
C MET A 22 -9.95 -1.83 3.50
N GLU A 23 -9.06 -2.22 4.40
CA GLU A 23 -8.83 -1.50 5.64
C GLU A 23 -7.36 -1.16 5.80
N VAL A 24 -7.08 0.00 6.38
CA VAL A 24 -5.75 0.36 6.85
C VAL A 24 -5.83 0.69 8.32
N GLU A 25 -5.23 -0.16 9.16
CA GLU A 25 -5.05 0.12 10.57
C GLU A 25 -3.72 0.84 10.82
N HIS A 26 -3.80 1.93 11.57
CA HIS A 26 -2.69 2.72 12.05
C HIS A 26 -2.95 3.12 13.51
N LEU A 27 -1.95 3.68 14.21
CA LEU A 27 -2.05 3.96 15.65
C LEU A 27 -3.32 4.73 16.08
N SER A 28 -3.81 5.63 15.21
CA SER A 28 -4.95 6.51 15.52
C SER A 28 -6.32 5.90 15.21
N GLY A 29 -6.41 4.72 14.59
CA GLY A 29 -7.68 4.16 14.11
C GLY A 29 -7.55 3.30 12.86
N VAL A 30 -8.71 3.02 12.24
CA VAL A 30 -8.83 2.22 11.03
C VAL A 30 -9.54 3.04 9.96
N GLU A 31 -8.94 3.11 8.78
CA GLU A 31 -9.53 3.72 7.59
C GLU A 31 -10.10 2.64 6.68
N HIS A 32 -11.26 2.90 6.09
CA HIS A 32 -11.95 1.97 5.18
C HIS A 32 -11.95 2.52 3.75
N PHE A 33 -11.69 1.64 2.79
CA PHE A 33 -11.60 1.97 1.39
C PHE A 33 -12.24 0.89 0.50
N ASP A 34 -12.50 1.31 -0.73
CA ASP A 34 -12.55 0.45 -1.92
C ASP A 34 -11.34 0.78 -2.82
N PRO A 35 -11.03 0.01 -3.89
CA PRO A 35 -9.84 0.29 -4.71
C PRO A 35 -9.78 1.71 -5.26
N ASN A 36 -10.92 2.32 -5.62
CA ASN A 36 -10.95 3.64 -6.21
C ASN A 36 -10.68 4.72 -5.17
N THR A 37 -11.38 4.66 -4.03
CA THR A 37 -11.22 5.61 -2.93
C THR A 37 -9.84 5.52 -2.30
N GLN A 38 -9.24 4.32 -2.26
CA GLN A 38 -7.86 4.10 -1.85
C GLN A 38 -6.85 4.86 -2.73
N ILE A 39 -6.94 4.67 -4.06
CA ILE A 39 -6.09 5.38 -5.03
C ILE A 39 -6.32 6.89 -4.92
N MET A 40 -7.58 7.33 -4.81
CA MET A 40 -7.93 8.75 -4.71
C MET A 40 -7.37 9.40 -3.44
N ALA A 41 -7.38 8.70 -2.30
CA ALA A 41 -6.80 9.21 -1.05
C ALA A 41 -5.30 9.49 -1.21
N LEU A 42 -4.53 8.53 -1.75
CA LEU A 42 -3.11 8.70 -2.03
C LEU A 42 -2.83 9.79 -3.07
N ALA A 43 -3.68 9.91 -4.09
CA ALA A 43 -3.48 10.87 -5.17
C ALA A 43 -3.81 12.31 -4.78
N THR A 44 -4.83 12.51 -3.95
CA THR A 44 -5.41 13.85 -3.65
C THR A 44 -5.18 14.35 -2.23
N GLN A 45 -4.93 13.44 -1.28
CA GLN A 45 -4.69 13.74 0.13
C GLN A 45 -3.45 12.98 0.65
N PRO A 46 -2.28 13.14 0.00
CA PRO A 46 -1.06 12.40 0.39
C PRO A 46 -0.55 12.77 1.78
N ASP A 47 -0.88 13.97 2.29
CA ASP A 47 -0.57 14.43 3.63
C ASP A 47 -1.39 13.71 4.72
N PHE A 48 -2.66 13.44 4.44
CA PHE A 48 -3.51 12.61 5.30
C PHE A 48 -2.89 11.21 5.47
N VAL A 49 -2.52 10.57 4.36
CA VAL A 49 -1.88 9.23 4.37
C VAL A 49 -0.50 9.27 5.03
N ALA A 50 0.32 10.28 4.72
CA ALA A 50 1.66 10.43 5.28
C ALA A 50 1.67 10.66 6.80
N ALA A 51 0.57 11.14 7.38
CA ALA A 51 0.44 11.38 8.81
C ALA A 51 0.24 10.09 9.63
N TRP A 52 -0.17 8.98 8.99
CA TRP A 52 -0.44 7.71 9.65
C TRP A 52 0.77 7.19 10.42
N LYS A 53 0.53 6.75 11.65
CA LYS A 53 1.56 6.23 12.55
C LYS A 53 1.50 4.70 12.62
N PRO A 54 2.66 4.02 12.69
CA PRO A 54 2.71 2.57 12.84
C PRO A 54 1.90 2.05 14.04
N VAL A 55 1.32 0.87 13.87
CA VAL A 55 0.72 0.11 14.98
C VAL A 55 1.84 -0.40 15.89
N GLU A 56 1.66 -0.31 17.21
CA GLU A 56 2.69 -0.67 18.18
C GLU A 56 3.12 -2.15 18.02
N GLY A 57 4.43 -2.39 18.05
CA GLY A 57 5.01 -3.74 17.89
C GLY A 57 4.94 -4.34 16.48
N THR A 58 4.24 -3.70 15.54
CA THR A 58 4.04 -4.21 14.18
C THR A 58 5.19 -3.82 13.26
N LYS A 59 5.67 -4.77 12.45
CA LYS A 59 6.81 -4.58 11.53
C LYS A 59 6.44 -4.98 10.11
N SER A 60 6.93 -4.20 9.15
CA SER A 60 6.74 -4.44 7.73
C SER A 60 7.29 -5.81 7.34
N VAL A 61 6.51 -6.54 6.55
CA VAL A 61 6.95 -7.80 5.96
C VAL A 61 8.08 -7.61 4.95
N ILE A 62 8.20 -6.41 4.36
CA ILE A 62 9.20 -6.06 3.35
C ILE A 62 10.49 -5.58 4.02
N SER A 63 10.42 -4.53 4.84
CA SER A 63 11.62 -3.86 5.37
C SER A 63 11.91 -4.13 6.84
N GLY A 64 11.01 -4.78 7.58
CA GLY A 64 11.13 -4.98 9.03
C GLY A 64 10.99 -3.70 9.87
N ARG A 65 10.75 -2.54 9.25
CA ARG A 65 10.52 -1.26 9.92
C ARG A 65 9.12 -1.20 10.54
N PRO A 66 8.87 -0.31 11.52
CA PRO A 66 7.54 -0.13 12.10
C PRO A 66 6.47 0.11 11.03
N ALA A 67 5.35 -0.59 11.12
CA ALA A 67 4.36 -0.68 10.06
C ALA A 67 2.92 -0.34 10.48
N ILE A 68 2.15 0.12 9.50
CA ILE A 68 0.68 0.06 9.49
C ILE A 68 0.24 -1.33 9.01
N VAL A 69 -1.03 -1.65 9.13
CA VAL A 69 -1.57 -2.94 8.69
C VAL A 69 -2.59 -2.72 7.58
N TYR A 70 -2.26 -3.16 6.37
CA TYR A 70 -3.19 -3.18 5.25
C TYR A 70 -3.96 -4.51 5.26
N ARG A 71 -5.29 -4.45 5.18
CA ARG A 71 -6.14 -5.64 5.07
C ARG A 71 -7.01 -5.57 3.84
N THR A 72 -7.16 -6.70 3.18
CA THR A 72 -8.19 -6.93 2.17
C THR A 72 -9.16 -7.98 2.70
N ALA A 73 -9.97 -8.58 1.83
CA ALA A 73 -10.87 -9.64 2.25
C ALA A 73 -10.12 -10.75 3.00
N ASP A 74 -9.10 -11.34 2.38
CA ASP A 74 -8.43 -12.55 2.86
C ASP A 74 -6.96 -12.35 3.23
N LEU A 75 -6.48 -11.11 3.29
CA LEU A 75 -5.08 -10.81 3.60
C LEU A 75 -4.94 -9.77 4.70
N GLU A 76 -3.85 -9.92 5.46
CA GLU A 76 -3.32 -8.91 6.36
C GLU A 76 -1.83 -8.73 6.05
N ILE A 77 -1.44 -7.53 5.66
CA ILE A 77 -0.11 -7.21 5.17
C ILE A 77 0.45 -6.02 5.96
N PRO A 78 1.39 -6.28 6.89
CA PRO A 78 2.12 -5.22 7.57
C PRO A 78 3.06 -4.50 6.57
N LEU A 79 2.87 -3.19 6.41
CA LEU A 79 3.65 -2.35 5.49
C LEU A 79 3.98 -1.02 6.15
N THR A 80 5.12 -0.42 5.81
CA THR A 80 5.28 1.01 6.10
C THR A 80 4.35 1.83 5.21
N VAL A 81 4.04 3.08 5.60
CA VAL A 81 3.20 3.99 4.79
C VAL A 81 3.76 4.16 3.36
N ASP A 82 5.10 4.19 3.24
CA ASP A 82 5.79 4.27 1.96
C ASP A 82 5.61 3.01 1.09
N GLU A 83 5.72 1.83 1.69
CA GLU A 83 5.52 0.56 0.99
C GLU A 83 4.06 0.35 0.62
N TYR A 84 3.13 0.77 1.47
CA TYR A 84 1.69 0.78 1.17
C TYR A 84 1.38 1.66 -0.05
N ALA A 85 1.93 2.88 -0.10
CA ALA A 85 1.78 3.74 -1.27
C ALA A 85 2.39 3.11 -2.53
N GLY A 86 3.52 2.40 -2.38
CA GLY A 86 4.15 1.62 -3.44
C GLY A 86 3.26 0.49 -3.96
N LEU A 87 2.65 -0.28 -3.06
CA LEU A 87 1.73 -1.36 -3.40
C LEU A 87 0.53 -0.85 -4.21
N VAL A 88 -0.19 0.15 -3.67
CA VAL A 88 -1.39 0.71 -4.33
C VAL A 88 -1.04 1.45 -5.63
N GLY A 89 0.12 2.10 -5.68
CA GLY A 89 0.62 2.84 -6.83
C GLY A 89 1.16 1.98 -7.98
N CYS A 90 1.23 0.65 -7.83
CA CYS A 90 1.98 -0.21 -8.75
C CYS A 90 3.44 0.26 -8.89
N GLU A 91 4.10 0.54 -7.77
CA GLU A 91 5.41 1.19 -7.64
C GLU A 91 6.34 0.43 -6.69
N LEU A 92 6.10 -0.87 -6.53
CA LEU A 92 7.02 -1.72 -5.79
C LEU A 92 8.31 -1.92 -6.59
N GLU A 93 9.42 -1.83 -5.89
CA GLU A 93 10.71 -2.25 -6.43
C GLU A 93 10.69 -3.78 -6.65
N PRO A 94 11.49 -4.32 -7.59
CA PRO A 94 11.52 -5.75 -7.89
C PRO A 94 11.68 -6.67 -6.67
N GLU A 95 12.47 -6.25 -5.66
CA GLU A 95 12.67 -7.02 -4.42
C GLU A 95 11.46 -6.96 -3.49
N GLU A 96 10.77 -5.82 -3.44
CA GLU A 96 9.54 -5.64 -2.66
C GLU A 96 8.41 -6.48 -3.25
N PHE A 97 8.23 -6.42 -4.59
CA PHE A 97 7.28 -7.26 -5.32
C PHE A 97 7.54 -8.75 -5.07
N ARG A 98 8.81 -9.20 -5.21
CA ARG A 98 9.17 -10.60 -4.97
C ARG A 98 8.88 -11.02 -3.54
N THR A 99 9.18 -10.18 -2.55
CA THR A 99 8.90 -10.47 -1.14
C THR A 99 7.41 -10.71 -0.91
N LEU A 100 6.54 -9.86 -1.48
CA LEU A 100 5.09 -10.03 -1.36
C LEU A 100 4.57 -11.25 -2.12
N LEU A 101 5.05 -11.47 -3.35
CA LEU A 101 4.66 -12.61 -4.18
C LEU A 101 5.06 -13.95 -3.53
N GLU A 102 6.26 -14.03 -2.94
CA GLU A 102 6.70 -15.24 -2.25
C GLU A 102 5.90 -15.50 -0.97
N THR A 103 5.56 -14.44 -0.23
CA THR A 103 4.85 -14.51 1.04
C THR A 103 3.36 -14.80 0.87
N TYR A 104 2.69 -14.09 -0.04
CA TYR A 104 1.24 -14.11 -0.19
C TYR A 104 0.77 -14.71 -1.51
N GLY A 105 1.65 -15.01 -2.46
CA GLY A 105 1.22 -15.37 -3.83
C GLY A 105 0.55 -14.18 -4.52
N THR A 106 -0.19 -14.45 -5.58
CA THR A 106 -0.94 -13.41 -6.30
C THR A 106 -2.15 -12.92 -5.51
N PHE A 107 -2.46 -11.63 -5.62
CA PHE A 107 -3.67 -10.99 -5.08
C PHE A 107 -3.95 -9.69 -5.87
N HIS A 108 -5.02 -8.96 -5.54
CA HIS A 108 -5.53 -7.86 -6.38
C HIS A 108 -4.46 -6.84 -6.82
N GLU A 109 -3.53 -6.46 -5.96
CA GLU A 109 -2.47 -5.51 -6.28
C GLU A 109 -1.18 -6.15 -6.82
N ILE A 110 -1.04 -7.49 -6.72
CA ILE A 110 0.16 -8.26 -7.07
C ILE A 110 -0.23 -9.40 -8.03
N HIS A 111 -0.23 -9.12 -9.33
CA HIS A 111 -0.41 -10.12 -10.39
C HIS A 111 0.16 -9.65 -11.74
N ASP A 112 0.13 -10.53 -12.74
CA ASP A 112 0.81 -10.37 -14.04
C ASP A 112 0.28 -9.26 -14.96
N ASP A 113 -0.87 -8.64 -14.65
CA ASP A 113 -1.33 -7.43 -15.36
C ASP A 113 -0.61 -6.16 -14.89
N PHE A 114 -0.09 -6.15 -13.66
CA PHE A 114 0.55 -4.98 -13.05
C PHE A 114 2.07 -5.08 -13.00
N TYR A 115 2.62 -6.28 -12.88
CA TYR A 115 4.04 -6.52 -12.75
C TYR A 115 4.53 -7.62 -13.68
N CYS A 116 5.76 -7.49 -14.17
CA CYS A 116 6.43 -8.57 -14.88
C CYS A 116 6.80 -9.67 -13.88
N PRO A 117 6.29 -10.91 -14.04
CA PRO A 117 6.56 -11.98 -13.08
C PRO A 117 8.03 -12.44 -13.09
N VAL A 118 8.79 -12.11 -14.14
CA VAL A 118 10.21 -12.48 -14.26
C VAL A 118 11.13 -11.40 -13.69
N SER A 119 10.95 -10.14 -14.07
CA SER A 119 11.82 -9.05 -13.61
C SER A 119 11.35 -8.42 -12.31
N GLY A 120 10.06 -8.50 -11.99
CA GLY A 120 9.41 -7.78 -10.90
C GLY A 120 9.15 -6.30 -11.20
N GLU A 121 9.40 -5.85 -12.43
CA GLU A 121 9.17 -4.45 -12.84
C GLU A 121 7.67 -4.18 -13.01
N ALA A 122 7.21 -3.03 -12.52
CA ALA A 122 5.83 -2.60 -12.70
C ALA A 122 5.58 -2.07 -14.11
N PHE A 123 4.41 -2.39 -14.69
CA PHE A 123 4.05 -1.94 -16.03
C PHE A 123 3.45 -0.53 -16.07
N GLN A 124 2.74 -0.10 -15.01
CA GLN A 124 2.00 1.16 -14.97
C GLN A 124 2.06 1.86 -13.59
N PRO A 125 3.25 2.34 -13.18
CA PRO A 125 3.41 3.08 -11.93
C PRO A 125 2.63 4.40 -11.95
N LYS A 126 2.07 4.82 -10.80
CA LYS A 126 1.12 5.95 -10.69
C LYS A 126 1.71 7.20 -10.01
N ASP A 127 2.98 7.16 -9.63
CA ASP A 127 3.69 8.19 -8.87
C ASP A 127 3.02 8.58 -7.53
N LEU A 128 2.36 7.63 -6.87
CA LEU A 128 1.73 7.83 -5.57
C LEU A 128 2.74 7.80 -4.42
N ARG A 129 3.73 6.90 -4.50
CA ARG A 129 4.76 6.76 -3.46
C ARG A 129 5.60 8.02 -3.32
N SER A 130 6.00 8.62 -4.44
CA SER A 130 6.74 9.89 -4.43
C SER A 130 5.94 11.01 -3.75
N ARG A 131 4.64 11.12 -4.03
CA ARG A 131 3.77 12.14 -3.42
C ARG A 131 3.70 11.97 -1.91
N VAL A 132 3.50 10.74 -1.44
CA VAL A 132 3.48 10.42 0.00
C VAL A 132 4.83 10.70 0.66
N ARG A 133 5.95 10.36 0.01
CA ARG A 133 7.30 10.69 0.50
C ARG A 133 7.52 12.20 0.65
N VAL A 134 7.10 12.99 -0.34
CA VAL A 134 7.19 14.46 -0.29
C VAL A 134 6.34 15.01 0.85
N ALA A 135 5.10 14.54 0.99
CA ALA A 135 4.22 14.95 2.08
C ALA A 135 4.80 14.58 3.46
N ALA A 136 5.34 13.37 3.62
CA ALA A 136 5.99 12.92 4.85
C ALA A 136 7.22 13.78 5.20
N ALA A 137 8.04 14.15 4.21
CA ALA A 137 9.18 15.04 4.41
C ALA A 137 8.76 16.46 4.83
N ALA A 138 7.66 16.98 4.26
CA ALA A 138 7.09 18.28 4.65
C ALA A 138 6.58 18.26 6.10
N LEU A 139 5.87 17.19 6.50
CA LEU A 139 5.41 16.99 7.87
C LEU A 139 6.57 16.90 8.87
N ALA A 140 7.66 16.20 8.51
CA ALA A 140 8.83 16.05 9.36
C ALA A 140 9.61 17.37 9.57
N THR A 141 9.57 18.28 8.60
CA THR A 141 10.26 19.57 8.65
C THR A 141 9.39 20.71 9.21
N GLY A 142 8.13 20.44 9.53
CA GLY A 142 7.19 21.45 10.03
C GLY A 142 6.74 22.45 8.96
N VAL A 143 7.00 22.18 7.68
CA VAL A 143 6.53 23.01 6.57
C VAL A 143 5.09 22.60 6.27
N GLN A 144 4.13 23.27 6.90
CA GLN A 144 2.73 23.16 6.48
C GLN A 144 2.62 23.67 5.04
N GLY A 145 2.37 22.77 4.09
CA GLY A 145 1.91 23.15 2.76
C GLY A 145 0.59 23.90 2.93
N ASN A 146 0.60 25.20 2.72
CA ASN A 146 -0.57 26.06 2.83
C ASN A 146 -1.63 25.60 1.83
N PRO A 147 -2.78 25.01 2.25
CA PRO A 147 -3.90 24.87 1.35
C PRO A 147 -4.62 26.21 1.42
N ALA A 148 -4.33 27.09 0.47
CA ALA A 148 -5.31 28.09 0.08
C ALA A 148 -6.50 27.31 -0.53
N GLY A 149 -7.34 26.74 0.33
CA GLY A 149 -8.67 26.29 -0.04
C GLY A 149 -9.44 27.48 -0.62
N PRO A 150 -10.36 27.25 -1.56
CA PRO A 150 -11.13 28.34 -2.13
C PRO A 150 -11.92 29.00 -1.00
N LYS A 151 -11.73 30.32 -0.84
CA LYS A 151 -12.57 31.15 0.01
C LYS A 151 -13.95 31.30 -0.65
N ALA A 152 -14.98 30.99 0.14
CA ALA A 152 -16.40 31.36 0.05
C ALA A 152 -17.14 31.06 -1.26
#